data_AF-A0A519LGT3-F1
#
_entry.id   AF-A0A519LGT3-F1
#
_cell.length_a   1.000
_cell.length_b   1.000
_cell.length_c   1.000
_cell.angle_alpha   90.00
_cell.angle_beta   90.00
_cell.angle_gamma   90.00
#
_symmetry.space_group_name_H-M   'P 1'
#
loop_
_entity.id
_entity.type
_entity.pdbx_description
1 polymer ?
#
loop_
_entity_poly.entity_id
_entity_poly.type
_entity_poly.pdbx_seq_one_letter_code
_entity_poly.pdbx_strand_id
1 'polypeptide(L)'
;MTDIHALPEARPLADVHSLRDAYRRDKAALLTELQASVASTRGIRVLLRKLSTLAGNLLQTLWQRAELPADMALVAVGGFGRDQLFPYSDVDV
;
A
#
# COMPACT_ATOMS: atom_id res chain seq x y z
N MET A 1 30.65 31.67 2.50
CA MET A 1 31.28 30.56 1.74
C MET A 1 30.25 29.44 1.77
N THR A 2 29.47 29.36 0.71
CA THR A 2 28.22 28.59 0.62
C THR A 2 28.53 27.10 0.68
N ASP A 3 28.17 26.44 1.78
CA ASP A 3 28.05 24.99 1.79
C ASP A 3 26.75 24.64 1.07
N ILE A 4 26.95 24.03 -0.09
CA ILE A 4 25.95 23.63 -1.06
C ILE A 4 25.23 22.46 -0.40
N HIS A 5 23.96 22.65 -0.03
CA HIS A 5 23.07 21.56 0.37
C HIS A 5 23.24 20.40 -0.62
N ALA A 6 23.98 19.38 -0.21
CA ALA A 6 24.01 18.12 -0.91
C ALA A 6 22.56 17.62 -0.90
N LEU A 7 21.95 17.59 -2.09
CA LEU A 7 20.67 16.92 -2.27
C LEU A 7 20.84 15.51 -1.71
N PRO A 8 19.96 15.04 -0.81
CA PRO A 8 20.09 13.69 -0.28
C PRO A 8 20.15 12.73 -1.46
N GLU A 9 21.24 11.95 -1.53
CA GLU A 9 21.42 10.89 -2.51
C GLU A 9 20.12 10.11 -2.60
N ALA A 10 19.45 10.17 -3.75
CA ALA A 10 18.18 9.51 -3.96
C ALA A 10 18.36 8.04 -3.61
N ARG A 11 17.73 7.59 -2.51
CA ARG A 11 17.79 6.19 -2.08
C ARG A 11 17.50 5.30 -3.29
N PRO A 12 18.30 4.26 -3.56
CA PRO A 12 18.28 3.59 -4.85
C PRO A 12 16.88 3.10 -5.23
N LEU A 13 16.47 3.36 -6.47
CA LEU A 13 15.23 2.85 -7.08
C LEU A 13 15.07 1.31 -6.94
N ALA A 14 16.17 0.60 -6.70
CA ALA A 14 16.24 -0.83 -6.39
C ALA A 14 15.35 -1.26 -5.19
N ASP A 15 14.97 -0.34 -4.29
CA ASP A 15 14.09 -0.62 -3.17
C ASP A 15 12.59 -0.59 -3.54
N VAL A 16 12.18 0.33 -4.42
CA VAL A 16 10.76 0.46 -4.85
C VAL A 16 10.32 -0.69 -5.75
N HIS A 17 11.22 -1.19 -6.61
CA HIS A 17 10.94 -2.37 -7.43
C HIS A 17 10.68 -3.61 -6.58
N SER A 18 11.49 -3.82 -5.53
CA SER A 18 11.35 -4.94 -4.60
C SER A 18 10.02 -4.87 -3.83
N LEU A 19 9.63 -3.68 -3.35
CA LEU A 19 8.31 -3.46 -2.73
C LEU A 19 7.16 -3.79 -3.69
N ARG A 20 7.24 -3.31 -4.93
CA ARG A 20 6.21 -3.55 -5.94
C ARG A 20 6.05 -5.05 -6.19
N ASP A 21 7.15 -5.78 -6.31
CA ASP A 21 7.12 -7.19 -6.61
C ASP A 21 6.59 -8.00 -5.42
N ALA A 22 6.94 -7.63 -4.19
CA ALA A 22 6.35 -8.20 -2.97
C ALA A 22 4.84 -7.96 -2.92
N TYR A 23 4.40 -6.70 -3.09
CA TYR A 23 2.98 -6.35 -3.09
C TYR A 23 2.19 -7.13 -4.16
N ARG A 24 2.74 -7.27 -5.37
CA ARG A 24 2.10 -8.05 -6.45
C ARG A 24 1.94 -9.52 -6.10
N ARG A 25 2.96 -10.14 -5.50
CA ARG A 25 2.89 -11.54 -5.05
C ARG A 25 1.84 -11.73 -3.98
N ASP A 26 1.86 -10.89 -2.94
CA ASP A 26 0.95 -11.02 -1.81
C ASP A 26 -0.50 -10.71 -2.21
N LYS A 27 -0.70 -9.72 -3.08
CA LYS A 27 -2.02 -9.40 -3.64
C LYS A 27 -2.55 -10.57 -4.47
N ALA A 28 -1.71 -11.20 -5.29
CA ALA A 28 -2.12 -12.36 -6.08
C ALA A 28 -2.55 -13.53 -5.18
N ALA A 29 -1.84 -13.79 -4.07
CA ALA A 29 -2.22 -14.81 -3.11
C ALA A 29 -3.61 -14.55 -2.49
N LEU A 30 -3.89 -13.30 -2.08
CA LEU A 30 -5.20 -12.91 -1.56
C LEU A 30 -6.32 -13.03 -2.59
N LEU A 31 -6.05 -12.73 -3.86
CA LEU A 31 -7.04 -12.89 -4.94
C LEU A 31 -7.34 -14.37 -5.21
N THR A 32 -6.34 -15.24 -5.15
CA THR A 32 -6.54 -16.70 -5.23
C THR A 32 -7.39 -17.21 -4.06
N GLU A 33 -7.14 -16.75 -2.82
CA GLU A 33 -7.98 -17.07 -1.65
C GLU A 33 -9.44 -16.64 -1.86
N LEU A 34 -9.66 -15.46 -2.45
CA LEU A 34 -10.99 -14.93 -2.74
C LEU A 34 -11.73 -15.77 -3.78
N GLN A 35 -11.04 -16.19 -4.85
CA GLN A 35 -11.61 -17.02 -5.91
C GLN A 35 -11.97 -18.44 -5.41
N ALA A 36 -11.18 -18.99 -4.50
CA ALA A 36 -11.41 -20.32 -3.92
C ALA A 36 -12.49 -20.34 -2.82
N SER A 37 -12.96 -19.18 -2.36
CA SER A 37 -13.90 -19.09 -1.24
C SER A 37 -15.34 -19.44 -1.66
N VAL A 38 -15.96 -20.42 -0.99
CA VAL A 38 -17.42 -20.58 -1.02
C VAL A 38 -18.02 -19.45 -0.18
N ALA A 39 -18.42 -18.38 -0.87
CA ALA A 39 -18.44 -17.06 -0.28
C ALA A 39 -19.56 -16.85 0.75
N SER A 40 -19.19 -16.74 2.04
CA SER A 40 -20.03 -16.09 3.05
C SER A 40 -19.71 -14.60 3.11
N THR A 41 -20.69 -13.77 3.45
CA THR A 41 -20.47 -12.31 3.60
C THR A 41 -19.37 -11.99 4.62
N ARG A 42 -19.23 -12.82 5.66
CA ARG A 42 -18.15 -12.68 6.65
C ARG A 42 -16.77 -12.96 6.03
N GLY A 43 -16.64 -14.03 5.25
CA GLY A 43 -15.39 -14.39 4.57
C GLY A 43 -14.93 -13.31 3.59
N ILE A 44 -15.85 -12.78 2.79
CA ILE A 44 -15.56 -11.65 1.88
C ILE A 44 -15.04 -10.44 2.66
N ARG A 45 -15.73 -10.03 3.74
CA ARG A 45 -15.29 -8.87 4.55
C ARG A 45 -13.87 -9.04 5.10
N VAL A 46 -13.51 -10.24 5.55
CA VAL A 46 -12.15 -10.54 6.03
C VAL A 46 -11.14 -10.37 4.89
N LEU A 47 -11.43 -10.86 3.69
CA LEU A 47 -10.54 -10.74 2.54
C LEU A 47 -10.39 -9.29 2.06
N LEU A 48 -11.47 -8.50 2.01
CA LEU A 48 -11.40 -7.08 1.69
C LEU A 48 -10.58 -6.29 2.72
N ARG A 49 -10.70 -6.65 4.01
CA ARG A 49 -9.84 -6.08 5.06
C ARG A 49 -8.38 -6.43 4.81
N LYS A 50 -8.04 -7.70 4.53
CA LYS A 50 -6.67 -8.12 4.21
C LYS A 50 -6.09 -7.35 3.02
N LEU A 51 -6.87 -7.19 1.94
CA LEU A 51 -6.45 -6.41 0.76
C LEU A 51 -6.17 -4.95 1.11
N SER A 52 -7.04 -4.34 1.92
CA SER A 52 -6.85 -2.96 2.39
C SER A 52 -5.60 -2.85 3.26
N THR A 53 -5.40 -3.75 4.22
CA THR A 53 -4.20 -3.77 5.07
C THR A 53 -2.93 -3.93 4.23
N LEU A 54 -2.94 -4.80 3.22
CA LEU A 54 -1.79 -4.97 2.32
C LEU A 54 -1.45 -3.68 1.58
N ALA A 55 -2.44 -2.96 1.05
CA ALA A 55 -2.22 -1.67 0.40
C ALA A 55 -1.73 -0.60 1.39
N GLY A 56 -2.34 -0.54 2.58
CA GLY A 56 -1.95 0.40 3.64
C GLY A 56 -0.52 0.22 4.11
N ASN A 57 -0.06 -1.02 4.28
CA ASN A 57 1.31 -1.30 4.69
C ASN A 57 2.33 -0.85 3.62
N LEU A 58 2.03 -1.07 2.34
CA LEU A 58 2.87 -0.58 1.24
C LEU A 58 2.93 0.95 1.25
N LEU A 59 1.77 1.61 1.35
CA LEU A 59 1.68 3.07 1.36
C LEU A 59 2.41 3.70 2.55
N GLN A 60 2.28 3.13 3.75
CA GLN A 60 3.04 3.56 4.93
C GLN A 60 4.55 3.39 4.70
N THR A 61 4.98 2.27 4.13
CA THR A 61 6.40 2.05 3.82
C THR A 61 6.92 3.09 2.82
N LEU A 62 6.15 3.40 1.78
CA LEU A 62 6.49 4.43 0.79
C LEU A 62 6.52 5.82 1.43
N TRP A 63 5.55 6.16 2.28
CA TRP A 63 5.51 7.42 3.02
C TRP A 63 6.76 7.63 3.87
N GLN A 64 7.14 6.64 4.67
CA GLN A 64 8.33 6.70 5.51
C GLN A 64 9.62 6.85 4.69
N ARG A 65 9.69 6.22 3.52
CA ARG A 65 10.86 6.31 2.64
C ARG A 65 10.95 7.61 1.87
N ALA A 66 9.81 8.23 1.58
CA ALA A 66 9.73 9.52 0.92
C ALA A 66 10.14 10.69 1.83
N GLU A 67 10.29 10.46 3.14
CA GLU A 67 10.72 11.47 4.13
C GLU A 67 9.90 12.77 4.04
N LEU A 68 8.59 12.62 3.86
CA LEU A 68 7.70 13.76 3.73
C LEU A 68 7.69 14.61 5.02
N PRO A 69 7.49 15.94 4.89
CA PRO A 69 7.47 16.85 6.03
C PRO A 69 6.53 16.41 7.16
N ALA A 70 6.92 16.72 8.40
CA ALA A 70 6.19 16.32 9.60
C ALA A 70 4.81 16.99 9.74
N ASP A 71 4.55 18.06 8.99
CA ASP A 71 3.27 18.77 8.91
C ASP A 71 2.35 18.23 7.81
N MET A 72 2.74 17.16 7.11
CA MET A 72 1.89 16.44 6.16
C MET A 72 1.31 15.15 6.76
N ALA A 73 0.16 14.74 6.23
CA ALA A 73 -0.49 13.48 6.59
C ALA A 73 -0.91 12.71 5.34
N LEU A 74 -0.90 11.38 5.44
CA LEU A 74 -1.49 10.46 4.47
C LEU A 74 -2.83 9.98 4.99
N VAL A 75 -3.92 10.18 4.24
CA VAL A 75 -5.28 9.91 4.73
C VAL A 75 -6.03 9.00 3.77
N ALA A 76 -6.22 7.75 4.18
CA ALA A 76 -7.05 6.82 3.42
C ALA A 76 -8.50 7.32 3.32
N VAL A 77 -9.06 7.39 2.10
CA VAL A 77 -10.46 7.77 1.87
C VAL A 77 -11.21 6.68 1.10
N GLY A 78 -12.49 6.93 0.81
CA GLY A 78 -13.30 6.03 -0.02
C GLY A 78 -13.45 4.61 0.54
N GLY A 79 -13.47 3.62 -0.35
CA GLY A 79 -13.55 2.21 0.04
C GLY A 79 -12.30 1.73 0.80
N PHE A 80 -11.13 2.27 0.46
CA PHE A 80 -9.87 1.93 1.12
C PHE A 80 -9.88 2.35 2.60
N GLY A 81 -10.25 3.60 2.90
CA GLY A 81 -10.33 4.11 4.27
C GLY A 81 -11.37 3.42 5.16
N ARG A 82 -12.36 2.75 4.56
CA ARG A 82 -13.38 1.97 5.31
C ARG A 82 -13.01 0.51 5.49
N ASP A 83 -11.85 0.08 5.01
CA ASP A 83 -11.49 -1.31 5.15
C ASP A 83 -11.98 -2.22 4.00
N GLN A 84 -12.45 -1.63 2.91
CA GLN A 84 -13.32 -2.26 1.91
C GLN A 84 -12.72 -2.18 0.50
N LEU A 85 -11.41 -2.37 0.36
CA LEU A 85 -10.74 -2.35 -0.94
C LEU A 85 -11.13 -3.58 -1.77
N PHE A 86 -11.88 -3.37 -2.84
CA PHE A 86 -12.26 -4.41 -3.80
C PHE A 86 -11.12 -4.71 -4.80
N PRO A 87 -11.08 -5.91 -5.38
CA PRO A 87 -10.15 -6.24 -6.46
C PRO A 87 -10.22 -5.21 -7.59
N TYR A 88 -9.06 -4.83 -8.11
CA TYR A 88 -8.91 -3.89 -9.23
C TYR A 88 -9.49 -2.48 -8.98
N SER A 89 -9.90 -2.15 -7.75
CA SER A 89 -10.25 -0.77 -7.39
C SER A 89 -9.01 0.08 -7.23
N ASP A 90 -9.17 1.38 -7.51
CA ASP A 90 -8.19 2.40 -7.18
C ASP A 90 -8.06 2.56 -5.65
N VAL A 91 -6.95 3.14 -5.23
CA VAL A 91 -6.64 3.42 -3.83
C VAL A 91 -6.56 4.93 -3.66
N ASP A 92 -7.60 5.49 -3.04
CA ASP A 92 -7.71 6.93 -2.78
C ASP A 92 -7.07 7.27 -1.42
N VAL A 93 -6.11 8.20 -1.40
CA VAL A 93 -5.32 8.64 -0.24
C VAL A 93 -5.10 10.14 -0.19
#